data_AF-A0A2S2NHX2-F1
#
_entry.id   AF-A0A2S2NHX2-F1
#
_cell.length_a   1.000
_cell.length_b   1.000
_cell.length_c   1.000
_cell.angle_alpha   90.00
_cell.angle_beta   90.00
_cell.angle_gamma   90.00
#
_symmetry.space_group_name_H-M   'P 1'
#
loop_
_entity.id
_entity.type
_entity.pdbx_description
1 polymer ?
#
loop_
_entity_poly.entity_id
_entity_poly.type
_entity_poly.pdbx_seq_one_letter_code
_entity_poly.pdbx_strand_id
1 'polypeptide(L)'
;KIGSSLVLHATRLFIYCNLFENINIQRELINFSIYSCNWTKMDLKFKKLLLFAMQMNNANQMLIRASPKKIINLQLFANIISTSFNMVPVLLKITHLENHKSQ
;
A
#
# COMPACT_ATOMS: atom_id res chain seq x y z
N LYS A 1 -2.76 27.06 11.31
CA LYS A 1 -2.86 26.81 9.85
C LYS A 1 -2.05 25.59 9.39
N ILE A 2 -0.77 25.44 9.79
CA ILE A 2 0.10 24.31 9.39
C ILE A 2 -0.44 22.93 9.84
N GLY A 3 -0.94 22.81 11.07
CA GLY A 3 -1.51 21.55 11.58
C GLY A 3 -2.69 21.01 10.76
N SER A 4 -3.59 21.90 10.30
CA SER A 4 -4.73 21.50 9.45
C SER A 4 -4.28 20.97 8.10
N SER A 5 -3.21 21.52 7.51
CA SER A 5 -2.66 21.03 6.24
C SER A 5 -2.07 19.62 6.40
N LEU A 6 -1.32 19.39 7.49
CA LEU A 6 -0.74 18.08 7.79
C LEU A 6 -1.80 16.98 7.93
N VAL A 7 -2.88 17.28 8.64
CA VAL A 7 -4.01 16.35 8.83
C VAL A 7 -4.68 16.00 7.49
N LEU A 8 -4.84 16.98 6.59
CA LEU A 8 -5.41 16.72 5.26
C LEU A 8 -4.53 15.80 4.42
N HIS A 9 -3.21 16.02 4.42
CA HIS A 9 -2.27 15.17 3.71
C HIS A 9 -2.23 13.74 4.28
N ALA A 10 -2.21 13.60 5.61
CA ALA A 10 -2.26 12.29 6.26
C ALA A 10 -3.56 11.54 5.94
N THR A 11 -4.70 12.23 5.96
CA THR A 11 -6.01 11.64 5.63
C THR A 11 -6.06 11.15 4.18
N ARG A 12 -5.57 11.96 3.23
CA ARG A 12 -5.50 11.56 1.82
C ARG A 12 -4.63 10.33 1.64
N LEU A 13 -3.44 10.33 2.25
CA LEU A 13 -2.52 9.19 2.18
C LEU A 13 -3.15 7.92 2.77
N PHE A 14 -3.83 8.04 3.91
CA PHE A 14 -4.54 6.93 4.54
C PHE A 14 -5.61 6.35 3.61
N ILE A 15 -6.45 7.18 2.99
CA ILE A 15 -7.50 6.73 2.05
C ILE A 15 -6.88 5.95 0.89
N TYR A 16 -5.82 6.48 0.27
CA TYR A 16 -5.14 5.78 -0.81
C TYR A 16 -4.54 4.44 -0.36
N CYS A 17 -3.80 4.43 0.74
CA CYS A 17 -3.21 3.21 1.29
C CYS A 17 -4.27 2.14 1.59
N ASN A 18 -5.42 2.53 2.16
CA ASN A 18 -6.53 1.61 2.43
C ASN A 18 -7.17 1.06 1.15
N LEU A 19 -7.41 1.94 0.15
CA LEU A 19 -7.97 1.53 -1.13
C LEU A 19 -7.05 0.51 -1.83
N PHE A 20 -5.74 0.81 -1.89
CA PHE A 20 -4.76 -0.06 -2.54
C PHE A 20 -4.57 -1.39 -1.81
N GLU A 21 -4.57 -1.38 -0.47
CA GLU A 21 -4.57 -2.61 0.34
C GLU A 21 -5.78 -3.49 -0.01
N ASN A 22 -6.99 -2.91 -0.03
CA ASN A 22 -8.19 -3.67 -0.35
C ASN A 22 -8.15 -4.22 -1.79
N ILE A 23 -7.68 -3.45 -2.77
CA ILE A 23 -7.51 -3.95 -4.14
C ILE A 23 -6.55 -5.14 -4.17
N ASN A 24 -5.43 -5.08 -3.44
CA ASN A 24 -4.48 -6.19 -3.35
C ASN A 24 -5.12 -7.42 -2.69
N ILE A 25 -5.87 -7.25 -1.59
CA ILE A 25 -6.57 -8.35 -0.91
C ILE A 25 -7.59 -9.01 -1.85
N GLN A 26 -8.44 -8.22 -2.51
CA GLN A 26 -9.44 -8.74 -3.44
C GLN A 26 -8.80 -9.48 -4.61
N ARG A 27 -7.66 -8.99 -5.09
CA ARG A 27 -6.90 -9.67 -6.13
C ARG A 27 -6.41 -11.04 -5.68
N GLU A 28 -5.83 -11.16 -4.49
CA GLU A 28 -5.39 -12.44 -3.93
C GLU A 28 -6.58 -13.41 -3.75
N LEU A 29 -7.72 -12.90 -3.29
CA LEU A 29 -8.96 -13.69 -3.17
C LEU A 29 -9.46 -14.20 -4.53
N ILE A 30 -9.44 -13.36 -5.57
CA ILE A 30 -9.80 -13.76 -6.94
C ILE A 30 -8.82 -14.82 -7.44
N ASN A 31 -7.52 -14.63 -7.21
CA ASN A 31 -6.50 -15.59 -7.62
C ASN A 31 -6.75 -16.96 -6.95
N PHE A 32 -6.94 -16.96 -5.63
CA PHE A 32 -7.27 -18.15 -4.86
C PHE A 32 -8.55 -18.82 -5.35
N SER A 33 -9.61 -18.05 -5.59
CA SER A 33 -10.88 -18.57 -6.11
C SER A 33 -10.74 -19.20 -7.49
N ILE A 34 -9.96 -18.59 -8.39
CA ILE A 34 -9.69 -19.09 -9.74
C ILE A 34 -8.97 -20.45 -9.66
N TYR A 35 -7.97 -20.58 -8.79
CA TYR A 35 -7.24 -21.84 -8.61
C TYR A 35 -8.05 -22.92 -7.88
N SER A 36 -8.91 -22.52 -6.94
CA SER A 36 -9.74 -23.45 -6.15
C SER A 36 -11.03 -23.88 -6.85
N CYS A 37 -11.36 -23.25 -7.98
CA CYS A 37 -12.57 -23.53 -8.74
C CYS A 37 -12.54 -24.94 -9.37
N ASN A 38 -13.67 -25.65 -9.34
CA ASN A 38 -13.82 -26.95 -10.02
C ASN A 38 -14.01 -26.76 -11.54
N TRP A 39 -12.96 -26.29 -12.20
CA TRP A 39 -12.95 -25.95 -13.63
C TRP A 39 -13.25 -27.14 -14.54
N THR A 40 -12.99 -28.38 -14.12
CA THR A 40 -13.21 -29.59 -14.92
C THR A 40 -14.69 -29.77 -15.28
N LYS A 41 -15.59 -29.45 -14.34
CA LYS A 41 -17.04 -29.56 -14.50
C LYS A 41 -17.69 -28.39 -15.26
N MET A 42 -16.92 -27.38 -15.67
CA MET A 42 -17.44 -26.18 -16.34
C MET A 42 -17.40 -26.30 -17.86
N ASP A 43 -18.18 -25.46 -18.53
CA ASP A 43 -18.32 -25.45 -19.99
C ASP A 43 -17.07 -24.88 -20.69
N LEU A 44 -16.98 -25.11 -22.01
CA LEU A 44 -15.81 -24.70 -22.79
C LEU A 44 -15.61 -23.17 -22.80
N LYS A 45 -16.70 -22.39 -22.76
CA LYS A 45 -16.63 -20.92 -22.73
C LYS A 45 -16.03 -20.46 -21.42
N PHE A 46 -16.48 -21.00 -20.28
CA PHE A 46 -15.90 -20.68 -18.98
C PHE A 46 -14.43 -21.07 -18.91
N LYS A 47 -14.05 -22.27 -19.38
CA LYS A 47 -12.64 -22.72 -19.38
C LYS A 47 -11.71 -21.76 -20.13
N LYS A 48 -12.15 -21.26 -21.29
CA LYS A 48 -11.41 -20.24 -22.06
C LYS A 48 -11.27 -18.92 -21.28
N LEU A 49 -12.35 -18.46 -20.65
CA LEU A 49 -12.33 -17.25 -19.83
C LEU A 49 -11.42 -17.40 -18.60
N LEU A 50 -11.48 -18.56 -17.94
CA LEU A 50 -10.64 -18.89 -16.79
C LEU A 50 -9.16 -18.88 -17.16
N LEU A 51 -8.80 -19.50 -18.29
CA LEU A 51 -7.42 -19.50 -18.79
C LEU A 51 -6.95 -18.07 -19.06
N PHE A 52 -7.78 -17.25 -19.70
CA PHE A 52 -7.47 -15.85 -19.95
C PHE A 52 -7.29 -15.06 -18.64
N ALA A 53 -8.18 -15.25 -17.66
CA ALA A 53 -8.07 -14.62 -16.36
C ALA A 53 -6.79 -15.02 -15.62
N MET A 54 -6.42 -16.31 -15.63
CA MET A 54 -5.16 -16.80 -15.07
C MET A 54 -3.93 -16.16 -15.76
N GLN A 55 -3.92 -16.10 -17.09
CA GLN A 55 -2.83 -15.49 -17.85
C GLN A 55 -2.69 -14.00 -17.53
N MET A 56 -3.82 -13.28 -17.47
CA MET A 56 -3.83 -11.87 -17.13
C MET A 56 -3.35 -11.64 -15.68
N ASN A 57 -3.78 -12.46 -14.72
CA ASN A 57 -3.36 -12.35 -13.32
C ASN A 57 -1.86 -12.69 -13.12
N ASN A 58 -1.34 -13.67 -13.88
CA ASN A 58 0.08 -14.06 -13.85
C ASN A 58 0.98 -13.01 -14.50
N ALA A 59 0.56 -12.41 -15.62
CA ALA A 59 1.32 -11.36 -16.29
C ALA A 59 1.34 -10.06 -15.46
N ASN A 60 0.26 -9.75 -14.75
CA ASN A 60 0.16 -8.55 -13.93
C ASN A 60 0.71 -8.74 -12.51
N GLN A 61 1.92 -9.27 -12.30
CA GLN A 61 2.63 -9.21 -11.00
C GLN A 61 2.82 -7.79 -10.41
N MET A 62 2.21 -6.76 -11.02
CA MET A 62 1.90 -5.45 -10.45
C MET A 62 1.02 -5.58 -9.19
N LEU A 63 1.62 -6.01 -8.09
CA LEU A 63 1.29 -5.39 -6.80
C LEU A 63 1.35 -3.88 -7.02
N ILE A 64 0.35 -3.14 -6.56
CA ILE A 64 0.34 -1.69 -6.73
C ILE A 64 1.46 -1.11 -5.86
N ARG A 65 2.58 -0.83 -6.53
CA ARG A 65 3.86 -0.47 -5.95
C ARG A 65 4.13 1.00 -6.26
N ALA A 66 4.44 1.79 -5.24
CA ALA A 66 4.98 3.13 -5.43
C ALA A 66 6.42 3.09 -5.98
N SER A 67 7.13 2.00 -5.70
CA SER A 67 8.51 1.75 -6.11
C SER A 67 8.76 0.25 -6.09
N PRO A 68 9.76 -0.30 -6.82
CA PRO A 68 10.06 -1.74 -6.80
C PRO A 68 10.16 -2.35 -5.39
N LYS A 69 10.61 -1.56 -4.41
CA LYS A 69 10.78 -1.95 -3.00
C LYS A 69 9.66 -1.49 -2.06
N LYS A 70 8.69 -0.69 -2.52
CA LYS A 70 7.64 -0.10 -1.66
C LYS A 70 6.25 -0.38 -2.22
N ILE A 71 5.55 -1.28 -1.56
CA ILE A 71 4.14 -1.58 -1.80
C ILE A 71 3.31 -0.48 -1.15
N ILE A 72 2.28 0.01 -1.84
CA ILE A 72 1.34 0.97 -1.27
C ILE A 72 0.32 0.18 -0.45
N ASN A 73 0.45 0.25 0.86
CA ASN A 73 -0.41 -0.45 1.80
C ASN A 73 -0.50 0.34 3.12
N LEU A 74 -1.29 -0.14 4.07
CA LEU A 74 -1.48 0.50 5.37
C LEU A 74 -0.18 0.47 6.20
N GLN A 75 0.67 -0.54 6.00
CA GLN A 75 2.00 -0.60 6.61
C GLN A 75 2.89 0.56 6.13
N LEU A 76 2.83 0.93 4.84
CA LEU A 76 3.54 2.09 4.31
C LEU A 76 3.08 3.38 5.00
N PHE A 77 1.77 3.54 5.20
CA PHE A 77 1.23 4.68 5.94
C PHE A 77 1.75 4.71 7.38
N ALA A 78 1.65 3.60 8.11
CA ALA A 78 2.13 3.50 9.49
C ALA A 78 3.63 3.82 9.60
N ASN A 79 4.45 3.32 8.66
CA ASN A 79 5.88 3.61 8.60
C ASN A 79 6.16 5.10 8.35
N ILE A 80 5.42 5.75 7.46
CA ILE A 80 5.57 7.19 7.19
C ILE A 80 5.25 7.98 8.46
N ILE A 81 4.10 7.72 9.08
CA ILE A 81 3.68 8.41 10.30
C ILE A 81 4.69 8.19 11.44
N SER A 82 5.10 6.95 11.69
CA SER A 82 6.09 6.60 12.71
C SER A 82 7.43 7.31 12.48
N THR A 83 7.94 7.29 11.24
CA THR A 83 9.18 7.98 10.90
C THR A 83 9.06 9.48 11.13
N SER A 84 7.96 10.10 10.69
CA SER A 84 7.72 11.54 10.91
C SER A 84 7.69 11.90 12.40
N PHE A 85 7.01 11.12 13.24
CA PHE A 85 7.00 11.35 14.69
C PHE A 85 8.37 11.15 15.34
N ASN A 86 9.14 10.14 14.92
CA ASN A 86 10.48 9.88 15.42
C ASN A 86 11.50 10.96 15.01
N MET A 87 11.29 11.66 13.90
CA MET A 87 12.15 12.78 13.49
C MET A 87 11.97 14.02 14.38
N VAL A 88 10.78 14.27 14.93
CA VAL A 88 10.49 15.46 15.76
C VAL A 88 11.43 15.60 16.97
N PRO A 89 11.61 14.59 17.85
CA PRO A 89 12.49 14.72 19.00
C PRO A 89 13.96 14.87 18.61
N VAL A 90 14.40 14.24 17.52
CA VAL A 90 15.76 14.39 16.99
C VAL A 90 16.00 15.84 16.57
N LEU A 91 15.05 16.43 15.84
CA LEU A 91 15.13 17.83 15.39
C LEU A 91 15.13 18.80 16.58
N LEU A 92 14.24 18.58 17.56
CA LEU A 92 14.19 19.39 18.78
C LEU A 92 15.51 19.35 19.56
N LYS A 93 16.12 18.17 19.67
CA LYS A 93 17.44 18.02 20.33
C LYS A 93 18.53 18.79 19.59
N ILE A 94 18.55 18.74 18.26
CA ILE A 94 19.53 19.48 17.45
C ILE A 94 19.36 20.98 17.65
N THR A 95 18.13 21.50 17.58
CA THR A 95 17.86 22.93 17.79
C THR A 95 18.26 23.38 19.20
N HIS A 96 18.00 22.57 20.23
CA HIS A 96 18.43 22.88 21.60
C HIS A 96 19.97 22.93 21.73
N LEU A 97 20.68 22.01 21.07
CA LEU A 97 22.15 21.97 21.07
C LEU A 97 22.78 23.16 20.33
N GLU A 98 22.17 23.61 19.23
CA GLU A 98 22.60 24.82 18.52
C GLU A 98 22.43 26.08 19.38
N ASN A 99 21.28 26.20 20.07
CA ASN A 99 21.02 27.34 20.95
C ASN A 99 22.02 27.41 22.13
N HIS A 100 22.42 26.27 22.71
CA HIS A 100 23.40 26.24 23.80
C HIS A 100 24.85 26.47 23.32
N LYS A 101 25.18 26.23 22.04
CA LYS A 101 26.50 26.56 21.47
C LYS A 101 26.66 28.03 21.09
N SER A 102 25.55 28.76 20.98
CA SER A 102 25.53 30.18 20.60
C SER A 102 25.53 31.15 21.81
N GLN A 103 25.50 30.62 23.04
CA GLN A 103 25.71 31.35 24.29
C GLN A 103 27.12 31.06 24.82
#